data_AF-A0A5S3V968-F1
#
_entry.id   AF-A0A5S3V968-F1
#
_cell.length_a   1.000
_cell.length_b   1.000
_cell.length_c   1.000
_cell.angle_alpha   90.00
_cell.angle_beta   90.00
_cell.angle_gamma   90.00
#
_symmetry.space_group_name_H-M   'P 1'
#
loop_
_entity.id
_entity.type
_entity.pdbx_description
1 polymer ?
#
loop_
_entity_poly.entity_id
_entity_poly.type
_entity_poly.pdbx_seq_one_letter_code
_entity_poly.pdbx_strand_id
1 'polypeptide(L)'
;MAASYFISNHFISLSDIGVWVYIEWAIYDLLTISSILFCHYFFSKKFCVAAYYVFFGLFINTFLYFLIFSDFYFMKTTERWWFWSFYTIAVNVVDVVMVAVLIVNKDFMFLVKGNGILKKILAKL
;
A
#
# COMPACT_ATOMS: atom_id res chain seq x y z
N MET A 1 7.62 -28.55 3.93
CA MET A 1 7.91 -27.60 5.03
C MET A 1 9.41 -27.35 5.19
N ALA A 2 10.30 -28.36 5.26
CA ALA A 2 11.75 -28.12 5.36
C ALA A 2 12.37 -27.44 4.12
N ALA A 3 11.93 -27.79 2.90
CA ALA A 3 12.45 -27.21 1.67
C ALA A 3 12.08 -25.73 1.47
N SER A 4 10.92 -25.28 1.99
CA SER A 4 10.52 -23.87 1.90
C SER A 4 11.38 -22.97 2.78
N TYR A 5 11.78 -23.45 3.96
CA TYR A 5 12.74 -22.73 4.81
C TYR A 5 14.13 -22.69 4.18
N PHE A 6 14.58 -23.75 3.51
CA PHE A 6 15.88 -23.78 2.82
C PHE A 6 15.97 -22.79 1.65
N ILE A 7 14.90 -22.67 0.86
CA ILE A 7 14.83 -21.72 -0.26
C ILE A 7 14.67 -20.29 0.27
N SER A 8 13.78 -20.07 1.24
CA SER A 8 13.54 -18.74 1.82
C SER A 8 14.77 -18.16 2.52
N ASN A 9 15.55 -18.97 3.23
CA ASN A 9 16.70 -18.49 4.01
C ASN A 9 17.94 -18.25 3.14
N HIS A 10 17.95 -18.70 1.87
CA HIS A 10 19.03 -18.41 0.92
C HIS A 10 18.81 -17.10 0.16
N PHE A 11 17.55 -16.68 -0.01
CA PHE A 11 17.18 -15.44 -0.72
C PHE A 11 16.89 -14.26 0.21
N ILE A 12 16.62 -14.49 1.51
CA ILE A 12 16.27 -13.43 2.46
C ILE A 12 17.36 -13.38 3.54
N SER A 13 18.48 -12.73 3.21
CA SER A 13 19.37 -12.20 4.24
C SER A 13 18.63 -11.07 4.97
N LEU A 14 18.00 -11.39 6.10
CA LEU A 14 17.42 -10.40 7.03
C LEU A 14 18.43 -9.33 7.51
N SER A 15 19.72 -9.50 7.20
CA SER A 15 20.82 -8.55 7.45
C SER A 15 21.06 -7.54 6.33
N ASP A 16 20.54 -7.74 5.12
CA ASP A 16 20.59 -6.77 4.01
C ASP A 16 19.23 -6.09 3.85
N ILE A 17 18.80 -5.34 4.88
CA ILE A 17 17.69 -4.39 4.73
C ILE A 17 18.22 -3.23 3.87
N GLY A 18 18.38 -3.50 2.59
CA GLY A 18 18.82 -2.55 1.60
C GLY A 18 17.67 -1.64 1.18
N VAL A 19 18.02 -0.52 0.57
CA VAL A 19 17.09 0.45 -0.04
C VAL A 19 16.08 -0.23 -0.99
N TRP A 20 16.39 -1.42 -1.51
CA TRP A 20 15.52 -2.21 -2.38
C TRP A 20 14.23 -2.73 -1.72
N VAL A 21 14.21 -2.91 -0.39
CA VAL A 21 13.02 -3.38 0.34
C VAL A 21 11.81 -2.47 0.11
N TYR A 22 12.02 -1.16 0.01
CA TYR A 22 10.94 -0.20 -0.24
C TYR A 22 10.32 -0.36 -1.64
N ILE A 23 11.12 -0.73 -2.64
CA ILE A 23 10.61 -1.03 -3.98
C ILE A 23 9.81 -2.32 -3.97
N GLU A 24 10.27 -3.36 -3.27
CA GLU A 24 9.53 -4.62 -3.16
C GLU A 24 8.15 -4.39 -2.53
N TRP A 25 8.07 -3.62 -1.45
CA TRP A 25 6.81 -3.24 -0.82
C TRP A 25 5.90 -2.44 -1.77
N ALA A 26 6.44 -1.49 -2.53
CA ALA A 26 5.68 -0.78 -3.56
C ALA A 26 5.15 -1.71 -4.67
N ILE A 27 5.92 -2.72 -5.07
CA ILE A 27 5.49 -3.71 -6.06
C ILE A 27 4.36 -4.58 -5.51
N TYR A 28 4.43 -5.00 -4.24
CA TYR A 28 3.36 -5.75 -3.60
C TYR A 28 2.06 -4.93 -3.53
N ASP A 29 2.15 -3.64 -3.20
CA ASP A 29 0.99 -2.75 -3.20
C ASP A 29 0.38 -2.62 -4.61
N LEU A 30 1.20 -2.47 -5.65
CA LEU A 30 0.72 -2.44 -7.04
C LEU A 30 0.07 -3.76 -7.48
N LEU A 31 0.63 -4.90 -7.05
CA LEU A 31 0.05 -6.21 -7.33
C LEU A 31 -1.31 -6.38 -6.64
N THR A 32 -1.46 -5.93 -5.39
CA THR A 32 -2.75 -5.98 -4.69
C THR A 32 -3.78 -5.08 -5.35
N ILE A 33 -3.42 -3.85 -5.73
CA ILE A 33 -4.28 -2.95 -6.50
C ILE A 33 -4.73 -3.62 -7.81
N SER A 34 -3.79 -4.21 -8.55
CA SER A 34 -4.07 -4.91 -9.81
C SER A 34 -5.02 -6.08 -9.61
N SER A 35 -4.85 -6.85 -8.53
CA SER A 35 -5.75 -7.95 -8.18
C SER A 35 -7.17 -7.48 -7.86
N ILE A 36 -7.30 -6.35 -7.15
CA ILE A 36 -8.61 -5.75 -6.82
C ILE A 36 -9.32 -5.31 -8.10
N LEU A 37 -8.60 -4.65 -9.02
CA LEU A 37 -9.13 -4.23 -10.31
C LEU A 37 -9.51 -5.44 -11.19
N PHE A 38 -8.67 -6.48 -11.21
CA PHE A 38 -8.96 -7.70 -11.95
C PHE A 38 -10.20 -8.42 -11.42
N CYS A 39 -10.33 -8.55 -10.09
CA CYS A 39 -11.55 -9.06 -9.46
C CYS A 39 -12.77 -8.19 -9.78
N HIS A 40 -12.63 -6.87 -9.79
CA HIS A 40 -13.74 -5.99 -10.18
C HIS A 40 -14.18 -6.24 -11.62
N TYR A 41 -13.24 -6.28 -12.55
CA TYR A 41 -13.50 -6.55 -13.97
C TYR A 41 -14.22 -7.89 -14.17
N PHE A 42 -13.75 -8.95 -13.52
CA PHE A 42 -14.32 -10.29 -13.68
C PHE A 42 -15.70 -10.44 -13.05
N PHE A 43 -15.94 -9.84 -11.86
CA PHE A 43 -17.19 -10.02 -11.13
C PHE A 43 -18.24 -8.93 -11.43
N SER A 44 -17.87 -7.82 -12.08
CA SER A 44 -18.76 -6.69 -12.43
C SER A 44 -19.62 -6.18 -11.26
N LYS A 45 -19.13 -6.37 -10.02
CA LYS A 45 -19.81 -5.95 -8.79
C LYS A 45 -19.38 -4.53 -8.45
N LYS A 46 -20.32 -3.69 -8.04
CA LYS A 46 -20.05 -2.34 -7.54
C LYS A 46 -18.99 -2.41 -6.43
N PHE A 47 -17.99 -1.51 -6.49
CA PHE A 47 -16.98 -1.41 -5.45
C PHE A 47 -17.63 -1.18 -4.09
N CYS A 48 -17.22 -2.00 -3.13
CA CYS A 48 -17.60 -1.81 -1.75
C CYS A 48 -16.84 -0.59 -1.19
N VAL A 49 -17.43 0.07 -0.19
CA VAL A 49 -16.79 1.21 0.49
C VAL A 49 -15.37 0.85 0.92
N ALA A 50 -15.18 -0.33 1.52
CA ALA A 50 -13.86 -0.77 1.96
C ALA A 50 -12.84 -0.92 0.81
N ALA A 51 -13.26 -1.34 -0.39
CA ALA A 51 -12.36 -1.45 -1.53
C ALA A 51 -11.80 -0.08 -1.96
N TYR A 52 -12.59 0.99 -1.82
CA TYR A 52 -12.11 2.36 -2.10
C TYR A 52 -11.02 2.81 -1.12
N TYR A 53 -11.22 2.55 0.18
CA TYR A 53 -10.22 2.93 1.19
C TYR A 53 -8.94 2.11 1.06
N VAL A 54 -9.06 0.82 0.75
CA VAL A 54 -7.91 -0.05 0.49
C VAL A 54 -7.14 0.44 -0.74
N PHE A 55 -7.82 0.71 -1.85
CA PHE A 55 -7.17 1.25 -3.04
C PHE A 55 -6.45 2.58 -2.76
N PHE A 56 -7.10 3.51 -2.07
CA PHE A 56 -6.53 4.81 -1.76
C PHE A 56 -5.37 4.71 -0.75
N GLY A 57 -5.48 3.85 0.26
CA GLY A 57 -4.44 3.61 1.24
C GLY A 57 -3.19 2.97 0.61
N LEU A 58 -3.37 1.93 -0.21
CA LEU A 58 -2.28 1.30 -0.98
C LEU A 58 -1.61 2.30 -1.93
N PHE A 59 -2.38 3.20 -2.55
CA PHE A 59 -1.82 4.24 -3.40
C PHE A 59 -0.93 5.22 -2.62
N ILE A 60 -1.38 5.65 -1.42
CA ILE A 60 -0.58 6.51 -0.53
C ILE A 60 0.69 5.77 -0.06
N ASN A 61 0.58 4.50 0.34
CA ASN A 61 1.71 3.69 0.78
C ASN A 61 2.75 3.54 -0.35
N THR A 62 2.30 3.20 -1.57
CA THR A 62 3.17 3.12 -2.76
C THR A 62 3.92 4.43 -3.00
N PHE A 63 3.22 5.56 -2.89
CA PHE A 63 3.83 6.88 -3.07
C PHE A 63 4.88 7.18 -1.97
N LEU A 64 4.57 6.85 -0.72
CA LEU A 64 5.50 6.99 0.41
C LEU A 64 6.74 6.10 0.27
N TYR A 65 6.58 4.85 -0.18
CA TYR A 65 7.69 3.95 -0.50
C TYR A 65 8.58 4.49 -1.62
N PHE A 66 7.99 5.12 -2.63
CA PHE A 66 8.76 5.75 -3.69
C PHE A 66 9.54 6.99 -3.21
N LEU A 67 8.93 7.81 -2.35
CA LEU A 67 9.59 8.98 -1.77
C LEU A 67 10.78 8.59 -0.89
N ILE A 68 10.64 7.57 -0.02
CA ILE A 68 11.76 7.11 0.81
C ILE A 68 12.85 6.50 -0.06
N PHE A 69 12.50 5.72 -1.08
CA PHE A 69 13.47 5.18 -2.05
C PHE A 69 14.26 6.30 -2.77
N SER A 70 13.55 7.33 -3.23
CA SER A 70 14.15 8.51 -3.88
C SER A 70 15.09 9.26 -2.92
N ASP A 71 14.66 9.46 -1.68
CA ASP A 71 15.45 10.11 -0.62
C ASP A 71 16.79 9.41 -0.41
N PHE A 72 16.77 8.07 -0.30
CA PHE A 72 17.97 7.25 -0.23
C PHE A 72 18.89 7.37 -1.44
N TYR A 73 18.33 7.38 -2.65
CA TYR A 73 19.11 7.39 -3.89
C TYR A 73 19.80 8.74 -4.13
N PHE A 74 19.11 9.85 -3.87
CA PHE A 74 19.63 11.19 -4.13
C PHE A 74 20.44 11.77 -2.98
N MET A 75 19.97 11.68 -1.73
CA MET A 75 20.63 12.33 -0.60
C MET A 75 21.69 11.45 0.06
N LYS A 76 21.75 10.14 -0.28
CA LYS A 76 22.65 9.14 0.33
C LYS A 76 22.69 9.21 1.87
N THR A 77 21.63 9.74 2.47
CA THR A 77 21.58 10.00 3.90
C THR A 77 21.18 8.69 4.55
N THR A 78 22.18 7.95 5.03
CA THR A 78 21.97 6.72 5.82
C THR A 78 21.42 7.02 7.22
N GLU A 79 21.37 8.30 7.62
CA GLU A 79 20.86 8.73 8.91
C GLU A 79 19.35 8.98 8.89
N ARG A 80 18.68 8.51 9.94
CA ARG A 80 17.24 8.66 10.14
C ARG A 80 16.93 10.11 10.47
N TRP A 81 16.42 10.85 9.50
CA TRP A 81 15.93 12.21 9.67
C TRP A 81 14.40 12.25 9.77
N TRP A 82 13.82 13.44 9.95
CA TRP A 82 12.39 13.60 10.23
C TRP A 82 11.47 12.85 9.25
N PHE A 83 11.83 12.80 7.96
CA PHE A 83 11.03 12.13 6.93
C PHE A 83 10.85 10.63 7.18
N TRP A 84 11.86 9.95 7.71
CA TRP A 84 11.76 8.53 8.07
C TRP A 84 10.74 8.27 9.17
N SER A 85 10.73 9.11 10.20
CA SER A 85 9.79 8.98 11.31
C SER A 85 8.36 9.27 10.83
N PHE A 86 8.19 10.30 10.00
CA PHE A 86 6.91 10.62 9.36
C PHE A 86 6.41 9.45 8.50
N TYR A 87 7.27 8.90 7.65
CA TYR A 87 6.97 7.76 6.80
C TYR A 87 6.48 6.55 7.61
N THR A 88 7.21 6.14 8.65
CA THR A 88 6.84 4.98 9.46
C THR A 88 5.50 5.16 10.17
N ILE A 89 5.23 6.37 10.68
CA ILE A 89 3.94 6.68 11.31
C ILE A 89 2.82 6.68 10.26
N ALA A 90 3.05 7.33 9.11
CA ALA A 90 2.05 7.47 8.07
C ALA A 90 1.60 6.12 7.50
N VAL A 91 2.53 5.25 7.10
CA VAL A 91 2.22 3.91 6.55
C VAL A 91 1.42 3.08 7.56
N ASN A 92 1.88 3.01 8.82
CA ASN A 92 1.17 2.26 9.87
C ASN A 92 -0.23 2.80 10.14
N VAL A 93 -0.41 4.13 10.16
CA VAL A 93 -1.72 4.73 10.35
C VAL A 93 -2.65 4.41 9.18
N VAL A 94 -2.15 4.50 7.95
CA VAL A 94 -2.91 4.16 6.74
C VAL A 94 -3.32 2.68 6.76
N ASP A 95 -2.43 1.77 7.14
CA ASP A 95 -2.71 0.33 7.25
C ASP A 95 -3.78 0.03 8.30
N VAL A 96 -3.67 0.63 9.48
CA VAL A 96 -4.68 0.47 10.54
C VAL A 96 -6.04 0.99 10.06
N VAL A 97 -6.07 2.11 9.34
CA VAL A 97 -7.31 2.65 8.75
C VAL A 97 -7.88 1.71 7.69
N MET A 98 -7.04 1.15 6.79
CA MET A 98 -7.49 0.19 5.79
C MET A 98 -8.14 -1.05 6.42
N VAL A 99 -7.49 -1.64 7.43
CA VAL A 99 -8.02 -2.81 8.15
C VAL A 99 -9.29 -2.46 8.93
N ALA A 100 -9.31 -1.31 9.60
CA ALA A 100 -10.51 -0.86 10.33
C ALA A 100 -11.72 -0.69 9.41
N VAL A 101 -11.52 -0.11 8.22
CA VAL A 101 -12.61 0.07 7.25
C VAL A 101 -13.04 -1.28 6.65
N LEU A 102 -12.13 -2.23 6.44
CA LEU A 102 -12.49 -3.59 6.02
C LEU A 102 -13.40 -4.29 7.02
N ILE A 103 -13.14 -4.14 8.33
CA ILE A 103 -13.93 -4.78 9.39
C ILE A 103 -15.30 -4.11 9.54
N VAL A 104 -15.33 -2.77 9.62
CA VAL A 104 -16.59 -2.04 9.88
C VAL A 104 -17.44 -1.94 8.61
N ASN A 105 -16.81 -1.99 7.43
CA ASN A 105 -17.42 -1.77 6.12
C ASN A 105 -18.34 -0.54 6.07
N LYS A 106 -17.94 0.50 6.80
CA LYS A 106 -18.68 1.74 6.97
C LYS A 106 -17.77 2.89 6.59
N ASP A 107 -18.34 3.87 5.89
CA ASP A 107 -17.68 5.12 5.55
C ASP A 107 -17.33 5.92 6.80
N PHE A 108 -16.17 5.65 7.39
CA PHE A 108 -15.70 6.35 8.59
C PHE A 108 -15.23 7.77 8.27
N MET A 109 -14.70 8.00 7.06
CA MET A 109 -14.03 9.23 6.67
C MET A 109 -14.84 10.06 5.65
N PHE A 110 -16.13 9.74 5.45
CA PHE A 110 -17.04 10.42 4.50
C PHE A 110 -16.57 10.46 3.03
N LEU A 111 -15.49 9.76 2.64
CA LEU A 111 -14.91 9.80 1.29
C LEU A 111 -15.91 9.43 0.18
N VAL A 112 -16.78 8.44 0.40
CA VAL A 112 -17.79 7.99 -0.58
C VAL A 112 -19.04 8.89 -0.60
N LYS A 113 -19.27 9.66 0.46
CA LYS A 113 -20.45 10.54 0.61
C LYS A 113 -20.14 12.00 0.23
N GLY A 114 -18.89 12.44 0.39
CA GLY A 114 -18.42 13.80 0.08
C GLY A 114 -17.88 13.99 -1.34
N ASN A 115 -17.17 13.01 -1.91
CA ASN A 115 -16.49 13.19 -3.19
C ASN A 115 -17.23 12.50 -4.36
N GLY A 116 -18.25 13.20 -4.90
CA GLY A 116 -18.93 12.79 -6.14
C GLY A 116 -17.98 12.63 -7.35
N ILE A 117 -16.80 13.25 -7.30
CA ILE A 117 -15.74 13.14 -8.31
C ILE A 117 -15.10 11.74 -8.29
N LEU A 118 -14.78 11.20 -7.11
CA LEU A 118 -14.15 9.88 -6.99
C LEU A 118 -15.09 8.77 -7.51
N LYS A 119 -16.38 8.87 -7.17
CA LYS A 119 -17.42 7.98 -7.71
C LYS A 119 -17.50 8.07 -9.23
N LYS A 120 -17.40 9.27 -9.82
CA LYS A 120 -17.45 9.45 -11.28
C LYS A 120 -16.23 8.86 -11.99
N ILE A 121 -15.04 9.00 -11.43
CA ILE A 121 -13.81 8.46 -12.04
C ILE A 121 -13.83 6.93 -12.02
N LEU A 122 -14.24 6.34 -10.89
CA LEU A 122 -14.23 4.88 -10.70
C LEU A 122 -15.46 4.16 -11.23
N ALA A 123 -16.59 4.84 -11.46
CA ALA A 123 -17.71 4.27 -12.23
C ALA A 123 -17.41 4.20 -13.74
N LYS A 124 -16.33 4.85 -14.19
CA LYS A 124 -15.88 4.90 -15.58
C LYS A 124 -14.68 3.98 -15.84
N LEU A 125 -14.02 3.51 -14.78
CA LEU A 125 -13.04 2.41 -14.78
C LEU A 125 -13.78 1.07 -14.68
#